data_AF-A0A1V4V6X0-F1
#
_entry.id   AF-A0A1V4V6X0-F1
#
_cell.length_a   1.000
_cell.length_b   1.000
_cell.length_c   1.000
_cell.angle_alpha   90.00
_cell.angle_beta   90.00
_cell.angle_gamma   90.00
#
_symmetry.space_group_name_H-M   'P 1'
#
loop_
_entity.id
_entity.type
_entity.pdbx_description
1 polymer ?
#
loop_
_entity_poly.entity_id
_entity_poly.type
_entity_poly.pdbx_seq_one_letter_code
_entity_poly.pdbx_strand_id
1 'polypeptide(L)'
;MDLFGKRKEEQIRELQSRTIQLEKDKADLIETLQKRDEKIKRLSRDFQEAQVRCKEAESRIAARERFNQAGQDTESQEMAAASVQGGRVLGIREIQLLAERLDEMRLSRADLLSASLTEEGLADFADLPPPAQKLLSRVRPKRGAILFHCPHLFSLVLIPPFPVTRDQVSSGQGFNLKPLREILDTPVLMLSLHAGESVIGVSLSWQGFEALEVVKSQVMGRHSKGGWSQRRFERLREEDVKNHASEVLEALRPVLQRYRPLLRLAVVSGDSILVGMVEPEVQLPILQRRMEQHDYKKKAEMLDELYGFLSYIV
;
A
#
# COMPACT_ATOMS: atom_id res chain seq x y z
N MET A 1 -101.91 2.97 -20.09
CA MET A 1 -100.50 2.59 -20.35
C MET A 1 -99.62 3.59 -19.62
N ASP A 2 -98.96 3.17 -18.53
CA ASP A 2 -98.19 4.07 -17.67
C ASP A 2 -96.82 4.41 -18.25
N LEU A 3 -96.68 5.64 -18.79
CA LEU A 3 -95.42 6.18 -19.29
C LEU A 3 -94.39 6.46 -18.17
N PHE A 4 -94.84 6.65 -16.93
CA PHE A 4 -93.97 6.97 -15.79
C PHE A 4 -93.21 5.75 -15.24
N GLY A 5 -93.79 4.55 -15.31
CA GLY A 5 -93.11 3.30 -14.91
C GLY A 5 -91.95 2.96 -15.84
N LYS A 6 -92.17 3.06 -17.16
CA LYS A 6 -91.14 2.80 -18.19
C LYS A 6 -89.93 3.72 -18.07
N ARG A 7 -90.13 5.02 -17.79
CA ARG A 7 -89.03 5.99 -17.59
C ARG A 7 -88.17 5.64 -16.37
N LYS A 8 -88.77 5.18 -15.28
CA LYS A 8 -88.05 4.75 -14.08
C LYS A 8 -87.29 3.45 -14.31
N GLU A 9 -87.88 2.50 -15.03
CA GLU A 9 -87.21 1.25 -15.41
C GLU A 9 -86.02 1.49 -16.34
N GLU A 10 -86.12 2.41 -17.29
CA GLU A 10 -85.00 2.83 -18.14
C GLU A 10 -83.88 3.48 -17.32
N GLN A 11 -84.22 4.39 -16.38
CA GLN A 11 -83.23 4.98 -15.48
C GLN A 11 -82.56 3.94 -14.58
N ILE A 12 -83.29 2.94 -14.08
CA ILE A 12 -82.71 1.85 -13.28
C ILE A 12 -81.72 1.05 -14.13
N ARG A 13 -82.05 0.73 -15.38
CA ARG A 13 -81.13 0.02 -16.29
C ARG A 13 -79.90 0.85 -16.64
N GLU A 14 -80.04 2.16 -16.85
CA GLU A 14 -78.92 3.06 -17.11
C GLU A 14 -78.00 3.20 -15.90
N LEU A 15 -78.57 3.28 -14.69
CA LEU A 15 -77.78 3.32 -13.45
C LEU A 15 -77.08 1.99 -13.19
N GLN A 16 -77.74 0.86 -13.46
CA GLN A 16 -77.13 -0.47 -13.36
C GLN A 16 -75.97 -0.63 -14.35
N SER A 17 -76.12 -0.19 -15.60
CA SER A 17 -75.04 -0.26 -16.59
C SER A 17 -73.85 0.64 -16.22
N ARG A 18 -74.11 1.85 -15.69
CA ARG A 18 -73.06 2.73 -15.16
C ARG A 18 -72.34 2.13 -13.96
N THR A 19 -73.06 1.44 -13.07
CA THR A 19 -72.46 0.82 -11.89
C THR A 19 -71.51 -0.31 -12.30
N ILE A 20 -71.93 -1.15 -13.26
CA ILE A 20 -71.09 -2.22 -13.82
C ILE A 20 -69.86 -1.64 -14.52
N GLN A 21 -70.01 -0.55 -15.28
CA GLN A 21 -68.89 0.11 -15.95
C GLN A 21 -67.89 0.70 -14.95
N LEU A 22 -68.38 1.40 -13.92
CA LEU A 22 -67.53 1.98 -12.87
C LEU A 22 -66.82 0.90 -12.03
N GLU A 23 -67.45 -0.24 -11.79
CA GLU A 23 -66.82 -1.38 -11.13
C GLU A 23 -65.68 -1.97 -11.96
N LYS A 24 -65.88 -2.07 -13.29
CA LYS A 24 -64.84 -2.49 -14.22
C LYS A 24 -63.67 -1.51 -14.29
N ASP A 25 -63.96 -0.22 -14.45
CA ASP A 25 -62.93 0.83 -14.49
C ASP A 25 -62.14 0.89 -13.16
N LYS A 26 -62.82 0.68 -12.03
CA LYS A 26 -62.18 0.57 -10.72
C LYS A 26 -61.24 -0.63 -10.64
N ALA A 27 -61.63 -1.79 -11.18
CA ALA A 27 -60.78 -2.98 -11.21
C ALA A 27 -59.52 -2.75 -12.06
N ASP A 28 -59.67 -2.16 -13.25
CA ASP A 28 -58.56 -1.86 -14.16
C ASP A 28 -57.59 -0.82 -13.55
N LEU A 29 -58.11 0.19 -12.84
CA LEU A 29 -57.32 1.17 -12.10
C LEU A 29 -56.53 0.56 -10.93
N ILE A 30 -57.14 -0.39 -10.21
CA ILE A 30 -56.46 -1.11 -9.12
C ILE A 30 -55.31 -1.95 -9.68
N GLU A 31 -55.51 -2.66 -10.80
CA GLU A 31 -54.46 -3.46 -11.42
C GLU A 31 -53.28 -2.59 -11.92
N THR A 32 -53.57 -1.42 -12.50
CA THR A 32 -52.51 -0.48 -12.92
C THR A 32 -51.76 0.13 -11.74
N LEU A 33 -52.43 0.44 -10.63
CA LEU A 33 -51.77 0.90 -9.40
C LEU A 33 -50.87 -0.19 -8.81
N GLN A 34 -51.33 -1.44 -8.75
CA GLN A 34 -50.53 -2.57 -8.27
C GLN A 34 -49.26 -2.76 -9.11
N LYS A 35 -49.37 -2.72 -10.45
CA LYS A 35 -48.19 -2.80 -11.35
C LYS A 35 -47.22 -1.64 -11.13
N ARG A 36 -47.71 -0.43 -10.84
CA ARG A 36 -46.86 0.74 -10.54
C ARG A 36 -46.17 0.59 -9.19
N ASP A 37 -46.87 0.13 -8.16
CA ASP A 37 -46.29 -0.10 -6.83
C ASP A 37 -45.22 -1.20 -6.85
N GLU A 38 -45.44 -2.28 -7.59
CA GLU A 38 -44.41 -3.29 -7.81
C GLU A 38 -43.17 -2.72 -8.51
N LYS A 39 -43.38 -1.85 -9.50
CA LYS A 39 -42.27 -1.17 -10.20
C LYS A 39 -41.51 -0.22 -9.27
N ILE A 40 -42.21 0.53 -8.43
CA ILE A 40 -41.61 1.42 -7.44
C ILE A 40 -40.80 0.62 -6.42
N LYS A 41 -41.33 -0.49 -5.91
CA LYS A 41 -40.60 -1.38 -4.98
C LYS A 41 -39.33 -1.95 -5.61
N ARG A 42 -39.38 -2.38 -6.87
CA ARG A 42 -38.19 -2.85 -7.60
C ARG A 42 -37.15 -1.74 -7.76
N LEU A 43 -37.56 -0.58 -8.27
CA LEU A 43 -36.66 0.58 -8.44
C LEU A 43 -36.05 1.04 -7.12
N SER A 44 -36.80 1.03 -6.03
CA SER A 44 -36.31 1.38 -4.70
C SER A 44 -35.24 0.38 -4.22
N ARG A 45 -35.47 -0.93 -4.41
CA ARG A 45 -34.46 -1.96 -4.10
C ARG A 45 -33.20 -1.79 -4.94
N ASP A 46 -33.34 -1.57 -6.25
CA ASP A 46 -32.22 -1.38 -7.17
C ASP A 46 -31.41 -0.11 -6.82
N PHE A 47 -32.10 0.97 -6.44
CA PHE A 47 -31.46 2.21 -5.98
C PHE A 47 -30.69 2.00 -4.68
N GLN A 48 -31.27 1.29 -3.72
CA GLN A 48 -30.64 1.01 -2.42
C GLN A 48 -29.40 0.12 -2.60
N GLU A 49 -29.48 -0.88 -3.48
CA GLU A 49 -28.34 -1.74 -3.84
C GLU A 49 -27.24 -0.94 -4.55
N ALA A 50 -27.60 -0.03 -5.46
CA ALA A 50 -26.64 0.86 -6.11
C ALA A 50 -25.98 1.82 -5.11
N GLN A 51 -26.73 2.34 -4.14
CA GLN A 51 -26.21 3.26 -3.12
C GLN A 51 -25.21 2.58 -2.19
N VAL A 52 -25.47 1.34 -1.77
CA VAL A 52 -24.50 0.55 -0.99
C VAL A 52 -23.22 0.33 -1.78
N ARG A 53 -23.34 -0.02 -3.07
CA ARG A 53 -22.17 -0.21 -3.95
C ARG A 53 -21.35 1.05 -4.16
N CYS A 54 -21.99 2.21 -4.31
CA CYS A 54 -21.25 3.48 -4.43
C CYS A 54 -20.46 3.77 -3.15
N LYS A 55 -21.05 3.57 -1.97
CA LYS A 55 -20.35 3.77 -0.69
C LYS A 55 -19.17 2.81 -0.50
N GLU A 56 -19.31 1.56 -0.91
CA GLU A 56 -18.21 0.57 -0.88
C GLU A 56 -17.09 0.93 -1.86
N ALA A 57 -17.42 1.44 -3.06
CA ALA A 57 -16.44 1.90 -4.03
C ALA A 57 -15.70 3.16 -3.55
N GLU A 58 -16.41 4.11 -2.97
CA GLU A 58 -15.84 5.32 -2.37
C GLU A 58 -14.89 4.98 -1.22
N SER A 59 -15.26 4.05 -0.33
CA SER A 59 -14.37 3.63 0.75
C SER A 59 -13.10 2.94 0.22
N ARG A 60 -13.20 2.18 -0.87
CA ARG A 60 -12.05 1.55 -1.53
C ARG A 60 -11.14 2.55 -2.22
N ILE A 61 -11.70 3.58 -2.85
CA ILE A 61 -10.91 4.68 -3.43
C ILE A 61 -10.19 5.43 -2.31
N ALA A 62 -10.89 5.79 -1.24
CA ALA A 62 -10.29 6.46 -0.08
C ALA A 62 -9.19 5.62 0.60
N ALA A 63 -9.40 4.30 0.74
CA ALA A 63 -8.39 3.39 1.28
C ALA A 63 -7.15 3.30 0.36
N ARG A 64 -7.37 3.29 -0.97
CA ARG A 64 -6.29 3.28 -1.96
C ARG A 64 -5.53 4.60 -2.03
N GLU A 65 -6.21 5.72 -1.86
CA GLU A 65 -5.60 7.04 -1.77
C GLU A 65 -4.77 7.18 -0.50
N ARG A 66 -5.25 6.70 0.65
CA ARG A 66 -4.47 6.66 1.90
C ARG A 66 -3.25 5.75 1.79
N PHE A 67 -3.39 4.59 1.16
CA PHE A 67 -2.30 3.66 0.92
C PHE A 67 -1.22 4.28 0.01
N ASN A 68 -1.64 4.95 -1.07
CA ASN A 68 -0.72 5.67 -1.94
C ASN A 68 -0.07 6.84 -1.20
N GLN A 69 -0.81 7.65 -0.43
CA GLN A 69 -0.27 8.80 0.30
C GLN A 69 0.72 8.40 1.40
N ALA A 70 0.45 7.37 2.22
CA ALA A 70 1.34 6.96 3.30
C ALA A 70 2.72 6.45 2.80
N GLY A 71 2.72 5.68 1.71
CA GLY A 71 3.95 5.25 1.03
C GLY A 71 4.62 6.36 0.21
N GLN A 72 3.82 7.20 -0.48
CA GLN A 72 4.32 8.32 -1.29
C GLN A 72 4.97 9.40 -0.42
N ASP A 73 4.40 9.76 0.71
CA ASP A 73 4.88 10.87 1.53
C ASP A 73 6.25 10.58 2.15
N THR A 74 6.57 9.31 2.43
CA THR A 74 7.85 8.96 3.08
C THR A 74 8.97 8.74 2.05
N GLU A 75 8.75 7.92 1.02
CA GLU A 75 9.79 7.67 0.01
C GLU A 75 9.86 8.74 -1.07
N SER A 76 8.74 9.34 -1.50
CA SER A 76 8.78 10.37 -2.55
C SER A 76 9.35 11.68 -2.01
N GLN A 77 9.15 12.02 -0.74
CA GLN A 77 9.81 13.19 -0.15
C GLN A 77 11.32 12.96 -0.01
N GLU A 78 11.76 11.79 0.44
CA GLU A 78 13.19 11.48 0.58
C GLU A 78 13.90 11.30 -0.77
N MET A 79 13.28 10.63 -1.75
CA MET A 79 13.84 10.48 -3.11
C MET A 79 13.74 11.76 -3.96
N ALA A 80 12.68 12.57 -3.81
CA ALA A 80 12.62 13.88 -4.46
C ALA A 80 13.59 14.87 -3.81
N ALA A 81 13.80 14.79 -2.49
CA ALA A 81 14.86 15.54 -1.83
C ALA A 81 16.26 15.06 -2.27
N ALA A 82 16.44 13.76 -2.51
CA ALA A 82 17.67 13.20 -3.08
C ALA A 82 17.97 13.74 -4.49
N SER A 83 16.99 13.73 -5.39
CA SER A 83 17.18 14.20 -6.77
C SER A 83 17.43 15.72 -6.87
N VAL A 84 16.91 16.51 -5.92
CA VAL A 84 17.12 17.97 -5.88
C VAL A 84 18.41 18.37 -5.16
N GLN A 85 18.95 17.54 -4.25
CA GLN A 85 20.08 17.92 -3.37
C GLN A 85 21.34 17.05 -3.55
N GLY A 86 21.48 16.38 -4.70
CA GLY A 86 22.69 15.59 -5.01
C GLY A 86 22.80 14.28 -4.24
N GLY A 87 21.67 13.78 -3.72
CA GLY A 87 21.60 12.47 -3.08
C GLY A 87 21.69 11.35 -4.11
N ARG A 88 22.43 10.29 -3.77
CA ARG A 88 22.62 9.11 -4.61
C ARG A 88 22.13 7.86 -3.89
N VAL A 89 21.34 7.03 -4.57
CA VAL A 89 21.03 5.67 -4.10
C VAL A 89 22.29 4.84 -4.23
N LEU A 90 22.71 4.20 -3.14
CA LEU A 90 23.82 3.27 -3.10
C LEU A 90 23.27 1.85 -3.01
N GLY A 91 23.59 1.03 -4.00
CA GLY A 91 23.36 -0.41 -3.95
C GLY A 91 24.29 -1.09 -2.94
N ILE A 92 24.08 -2.39 -2.73
CA ILE A 92 24.82 -3.20 -1.75
C ILE A 92 26.32 -3.15 -2.01
N ARG A 93 26.73 -3.31 -3.27
CA ARG A 93 28.16 -3.29 -3.67
C ARG A 93 28.82 -1.95 -3.36
N GLU A 94 28.10 -0.85 -3.58
CA GLU A 94 28.62 0.49 -3.33
C GLU A 94 28.72 0.78 -1.83
N ILE A 95 27.76 0.30 -1.04
CA ILE A 95 27.81 0.40 0.42
C ILE A 95 28.95 -0.42 1.01
N GLN A 96 29.23 -1.61 0.47
CA GLN A 96 30.39 -2.40 0.90
C GLN A 96 31.70 -1.68 0.63
N LEU A 97 31.89 -1.20 -0.60
CA LEU A 97 33.09 -0.46 -0.96
C LEU A 97 33.25 0.80 -0.11
N LEU A 98 32.15 1.48 0.20
CA LEU A 98 32.15 2.60 1.12
C LEU A 98 32.56 2.17 2.54
N ALA A 99 31.98 1.09 3.07
CA ALA A 99 32.29 0.59 4.40
C ALA A 99 33.75 0.15 4.52
N GLU A 100 34.31 -0.51 3.51
CA GLU A 100 35.73 -0.88 3.43
C GLU A 100 36.61 0.38 3.50
N ARG A 101 36.34 1.38 2.66
CA ARG A 101 37.09 2.65 2.67
C ARG A 101 37.00 3.37 4.01
N LEU A 102 35.82 3.42 4.63
CA LEU A 102 35.63 4.06 5.93
C LEU A 102 36.35 3.30 7.05
N ASP A 103 36.46 1.97 6.97
CA ASP A 103 37.17 1.18 7.97
C ASP A 103 38.69 1.38 7.89
N GLU A 104 39.22 1.55 6.68
CA GLU A 104 40.64 1.87 6.45
C GLU A 104 41.01 3.29 6.90
N MET A 105 40.06 4.23 6.96
CA MET A 105 40.32 5.58 7.42
C MET A 105 40.67 5.59 8.91
N ARG A 106 41.91 5.98 9.19
CA ARG A 106 42.43 6.20 10.54
C ARG A 106 43.16 7.54 10.61
N LEU A 107 42.78 8.37 11.57
CA LEU A 107 43.48 9.60 11.90
C LEU A 107 44.36 9.40 13.15
N SER A 108 45.49 10.11 13.19
CA SER A 108 46.35 10.11 14.38
C SER A 108 45.70 10.80 15.59
N ARG A 109 44.73 11.68 15.34
CA ARG A 109 43.89 12.34 16.35
C ARG A 109 42.49 11.74 16.36
N ALA A 110 41.83 11.74 17.52
CA ALA A 110 40.53 11.11 17.72
C ALA A 110 39.37 12.02 17.31
N ASP A 111 39.39 12.49 16.06
CA ASP A 111 38.50 13.56 15.59
C ASP A 111 37.47 13.08 14.55
N LEU A 112 37.42 11.78 14.22
CA LEU A 112 36.41 11.22 13.33
C LEU A 112 35.11 10.96 14.09
N LEU A 113 34.03 11.58 13.62
CA LEU A 113 32.70 11.46 14.22
C LEU A 113 31.86 10.44 13.46
N SER A 114 31.24 9.53 14.20
CA SER A 114 30.20 8.61 13.70
C SER A 114 28.95 8.80 14.55
N ALA A 115 27.80 8.97 13.91
CA ALA A 115 26.52 9.04 14.60
C ALA A 115 25.47 8.18 13.87
N SER A 116 24.65 7.47 14.61
CA SER A 116 23.40 6.89 14.12
C SER A 116 22.28 7.48 14.94
N LEU A 117 21.32 8.13 14.29
CA LEU A 117 20.23 8.84 14.94
C LEU A 117 18.89 8.31 14.43
N THR A 118 17.98 8.08 15.35
CA THR A 118 16.56 7.80 15.11
C THR A 118 15.86 9.05 14.58
N GLU A 119 14.61 8.92 14.12
CA GLU A 119 13.79 10.08 13.72
C GLU A 119 13.66 11.11 14.84
N GLU A 120 13.44 10.65 16.07
CA GLU A 120 13.33 11.50 17.27
C GLU A 120 14.70 12.14 17.61
N GLY A 121 15.77 11.34 17.61
CA GLY A 121 17.12 11.82 17.88
C GLY A 121 17.59 12.90 16.88
N LEU A 122 17.13 12.86 15.63
CA LEU A 122 17.44 13.89 14.64
C LEU A 122 16.84 15.26 14.95
N ALA A 123 15.71 15.32 15.67
CA ALA A 123 15.08 16.57 16.07
C ALA A 123 15.85 17.27 17.20
N ASP A 124 16.49 16.48 18.07
CA ASP A 124 17.07 16.96 19.33
C ASP A 124 18.61 17.09 19.30
N PHE A 125 19.27 16.62 18.25
CA PHE A 125 20.74 16.58 18.22
C PHE A 125 21.39 17.91 17.79
N ALA A 126 21.74 18.74 18.77
CA ALA A 126 22.37 20.05 18.57
C ALA A 126 23.84 20.00 18.08
N ASP A 127 24.56 18.90 18.31
CA ASP A 127 26.01 18.80 18.09
C ASP A 127 26.41 18.23 16.71
N LEU A 128 25.48 18.13 15.77
CA LEU A 128 25.77 17.67 14.40
C LEU A 128 26.63 18.73 13.66
N PRO A 129 27.50 18.34 12.71
CA PRO A 129 28.18 19.30 11.84
C PRO A 129 27.16 20.20 11.09
N PRO A 130 27.40 21.52 10.96
CA PRO A 130 26.44 22.44 10.34
C PRO A 130 25.95 22.04 8.93
N PRO A 131 26.80 21.51 8.03
CA PRO A 131 26.34 21.02 6.73
C PRO A 131 25.34 19.87 6.85
N ALA A 132 25.57 18.94 7.77
CA ALA A 132 24.69 17.81 8.03
C ALA A 132 23.36 18.25 8.66
N GLN A 133 23.38 19.19 9.61
CA GLN A 133 22.16 19.76 10.20
C GLN A 133 21.26 20.40 9.13
N LYS A 134 21.84 21.18 8.23
CA LYS A 134 21.12 21.85 7.15
C LYS A 134 20.49 20.84 6.18
N LEU A 135 21.17 19.73 5.90
CA LEU A 135 20.63 18.65 5.08
C LEU A 135 19.48 17.93 5.81
N LEU A 136 19.71 17.49 7.04
CA LEU A 136 18.75 16.68 7.80
C LEU A 136 17.47 17.44 8.15
N SER A 137 17.56 18.74 8.44
CA SER A 137 16.40 19.61 8.66
C SER A 137 15.50 19.78 7.42
N ARG A 138 16.07 19.59 6.22
CA ARG A 138 15.36 19.67 4.93
C ARG A 138 14.81 18.31 4.50
N VAL A 139 15.63 17.26 4.60
CA VAL A 139 15.24 15.91 4.17
C VAL A 139 14.27 15.26 5.16
N ARG A 140 14.47 15.49 6.47
CA ARG A 140 13.65 14.95 7.58
C ARG A 140 13.39 13.45 7.43
N PRO A 141 14.46 12.62 7.43
CA PRO A 141 14.31 11.21 7.15
C PRO A 141 13.60 10.48 8.29
N LYS A 142 12.50 9.79 7.98
CA LYS A 142 11.69 9.07 9.00
C LYS A 142 12.36 7.78 9.48
N ARG A 143 13.28 7.24 8.67
CA ARG A 143 14.05 6.04 9.05
C ARG A 143 15.26 6.37 9.92
N GLY A 144 15.45 7.64 10.28
CA GLY A 144 16.68 8.11 10.90
C GLY A 144 17.81 8.29 9.90
N ALA A 145 19.03 8.50 10.38
CA ALA A 145 20.21 8.69 9.56
C ALA A 145 21.48 8.16 10.24
N ILE A 146 22.46 7.76 9.42
CA ILE A 146 23.83 7.49 9.84
C ILE A 146 24.72 8.59 9.27
N LEU A 147 25.50 9.25 10.12
CA LEU A 147 26.47 10.27 9.76
C LEU A 147 27.90 9.76 10.00
N PHE A 148 28.76 9.98 9.02
CA PHE A 148 30.21 9.92 9.17
C PHE A 148 30.81 11.28 8.83
N HIS A 149 31.54 11.88 9.76
CA HIS A 149 32.15 13.19 9.56
C HIS A 149 33.65 13.15 9.83
N CYS A 150 34.41 13.58 8.83
CA CYS A 150 35.83 13.87 8.95
C CYS A 150 36.04 15.39 8.90
N PRO A 151 36.52 16.02 10.00
CA PRO A 151 36.79 17.45 10.02
C PRO A 151 37.64 17.89 8.83
N HIS A 152 37.27 19.01 8.22
CA HIS A 152 37.94 19.63 7.06
C HIS A 152 37.98 18.80 5.76
N LEU A 153 37.40 17.60 5.71
CA LEU A 153 37.33 16.77 4.50
C LEU A 153 35.91 16.59 3.99
N PHE A 154 35.03 15.96 4.79
CA PHE A 154 33.67 15.63 4.34
C PHE A 154 32.71 15.35 5.51
N SER A 155 31.42 15.49 5.23
CA SER A 155 30.34 14.87 6.00
C SER A 155 29.53 13.97 5.08
N LEU A 156 29.35 12.72 5.46
CA LEU A 156 28.58 11.73 4.72
C LEU A 156 27.34 11.35 5.52
N VAL A 157 26.17 11.63 4.97
CA VAL A 157 24.88 11.27 5.56
C VAL A 157 24.29 10.12 4.74
N LEU A 158 23.98 9.01 5.42
CA LEU A 158 23.30 7.85 4.88
C LEU A 158 21.91 7.74 5.50
N ILE A 159 20.87 7.66 4.68
CA ILE A 159 19.52 7.29 5.12
C ILE A 159 19.38 5.79 4.89
N PRO A 160 19.22 5.00 5.96
CA PRO A 160 19.17 3.55 5.84
C PRO A 160 17.88 3.05 5.17
N PRO A 161 17.88 1.81 4.64
CA PRO A 161 16.67 1.15 4.13
C PRO A 161 15.66 0.83 5.24
N PHE A 162 16.11 0.69 6.49
CA PHE A 162 15.28 0.34 7.64
C PHE A 162 15.48 1.34 8.79
N PRO A 163 14.49 1.53 9.67
CA PRO A 163 14.62 2.45 10.80
C PRO A 163 15.83 2.16 11.69
N VAL A 164 16.60 3.20 12.00
CA VAL A 164 17.59 3.16 13.08
C VAL A 164 16.85 2.92 14.40
N THR A 165 17.38 2.03 15.24
CA THR A 165 16.68 1.63 16.48
C THR A 165 17.18 2.33 17.73
N ARG A 166 18.37 2.95 17.68
CA ARG A 166 19.03 3.59 18.83
C ARG A 166 19.90 4.75 18.37
N ASP A 167 19.88 5.81 19.17
CA ASP A 167 20.83 6.89 19.02
C ASP A 167 22.19 6.45 19.56
N GLN A 168 23.23 6.59 18.74
CA GLN A 168 24.62 6.32 19.12
C GLN A 168 25.51 7.37 18.49
N VAL A 169 26.39 7.95 19.29
CA VAL A 169 27.41 8.89 18.82
C VAL A 169 28.75 8.44 19.38
N SER A 170 29.77 8.48 18.53
CA SER A 170 31.13 8.15 18.91
C SER A 170 32.11 8.99 18.13
N SER A 171 33.12 9.51 18.82
CA SER A 171 34.29 10.13 18.21
C SER A 171 35.52 9.29 18.48
N GLY A 172 36.40 9.14 17.49
CA GLY A 172 37.57 8.29 17.62
C GLY A 172 38.60 8.50 16.52
N GLN A 173 39.65 7.70 16.55
CA GLN A 173 40.66 7.65 15.49
C GLN A 173 40.14 6.97 14.22
N GLY A 174 39.00 6.29 14.29
CA GLY A 174 38.36 5.55 13.21
C GLY A 174 36.84 5.70 13.27
N PHE A 175 36.17 5.46 12.14
CA PHE A 175 34.70 5.46 12.10
C PHE A 175 34.13 4.21 12.78
N ASN A 176 33.06 4.37 13.55
CA ASN A 176 32.28 3.28 14.11
C ASN A 176 31.24 2.82 13.08
N LEU A 177 31.55 1.72 12.38
CA LEU A 177 30.69 1.14 11.34
C LEU A 177 29.66 0.15 11.89
N LYS A 178 29.61 -0.08 13.20
CA LYS A 178 28.70 -1.08 13.80
C LYS A 178 27.23 -0.82 13.45
N PRO A 179 26.68 0.42 13.57
CA PRO A 179 25.30 0.68 13.18
C PRO A 179 25.01 0.38 11.70
N LEU A 180 25.95 0.69 10.80
CA LEU A 180 25.81 0.40 9.37
C LEU A 180 25.74 -1.12 9.11
N ARG A 181 26.61 -1.90 9.75
CA ARG A 181 26.64 -3.37 9.64
C ARG A 181 25.37 -4.00 10.21
N GLU A 182 24.89 -3.51 11.37
CA GLU A 182 23.64 -3.99 11.99
C GLU A 182 22.41 -3.79 11.09
N ILE A 183 22.34 -2.68 10.34
CA ILE A 183 21.25 -2.44 9.39
C ILE A 183 21.34 -3.39 8.19
N LEU A 184 22.55 -3.58 7.65
CA LEU A 184 22.80 -4.50 6.55
C LEU A 184 22.48 -5.95 6.92
N ASP A 185 22.70 -6.34 8.17
CA ASP A 185 22.41 -7.67 8.71
C ASP A 185 21.00 -7.79 9.31
N THR A 186 20.10 -6.83 9.05
CA THR A 186 18.72 -6.88 9.54
C THR A 186 17.92 -7.93 8.76
N PRO A 187 17.35 -8.95 9.44
CA PRO A 187 16.51 -9.95 8.79
C PRO A 187 15.12 -9.39 8.45
N VAL A 188 14.69 -9.54 7.20
CA VAL A 188 13.46 -8.96 6.67
C VAL A 188 12.65 -9.95 5.84
N LEU A 189 11.33 -9.80 5.93
CA LEU A 189 10.37 -10.43 5.03
C LEU A 189 10.01 -9.43 3.94
N MET A 190 10.29 -9.75 2.68
CA MET A 190 9.88 -8.96 1.52
C MET A 190 8.56 -9.52 0.97
N LEU A 191 7.55 -8.66 0.83
CA LEU A 191 6.29 -8.98 0.15
C LEU A 191 6.07 -8.00 -0.99
N SER A 192 6.15 -8.48 -2.23
CA SER A 192 5.73 -7.74 -3.42
C SER A 192 4.40 -8.32 -3.89
N LEU A 193 3.31 -7.62 -3.65
CA LEU A 193 1.94 -8.13 -3.78
C LEU A 193 1.22 -7.52 -4.98
N HIS A 194 1.37 -8.13 -6.16
CA HIS A 194 0.64 -7.70 -7.36
C HIS A 194 -0.41 -8.72 -7.77
N ALA A 195 -1.50 -8.23 -8.34
CA ALA A 195 -2.58 -9.09 -8.81
C ALA A 195 -2.08 -10.01 -9.94
N GLY A 196 -2.17 -11.33 -9.72
CA GLY A 196 -1.73 -12.35 -10.67
C GLY A 196 -0.28 -12.80 -10.52
N GLU A 197 0.58 -12.00 -9.88
CA GLU A 197 1.96 -12.38 -9.58
C GLU A 197 2.44 -11.67 -8.32
N SER A 198 2.72 -12.44 -7.26
CA SER A 198 3.27 -11.94 -6.00
C SER A 198 4.57 -12.66 -5.66
N VAL A 199 5.47 -11.97 -4.97
CA VAL A 199 6.75 -12.51 -4.53
C VAL A 199 6.85 -12.43 -3.00
N ILE A 200 7.25 -13.54 -2.39
CA ILE A 200 7.52 -13.68 -0.96
C ILE A 200 9.01 -13.98 -0.81
N GLY A 201 9.77 -13.06 -0.22
CA GLY A 201 11.20 -13.20 0.00
C GLY A 201 11.55 -13.18 1.48
N VAL A 202 12.46 -14.05 1.91
CA VAL A 202 13.10 -13.96 3.23
C VAL A 202 14.57 -13.68 3.03
N SER A 203 15.06 -12.59 3.60
CA SER A 203 16.46 -12.23 3.59
C SER A 203 16.91 -12.06 5.04
N LEU A 204 17.95 -12.80 5.46
CA LEU A 204 18.50 -12.67 6.80
C LEU A 204 19.58 -11.58 6.87
N SER A 205 20.12 -11.18 5.73
CA SER A 205 21.07 -10.09 5.56
C SER A 205 21.16 -9.72 4.08
N TRP A 206 21.80 -8.60 3.77
CA TRP A 206 22.09 -8.16 2.41
C TRP A 206 22.71 -9.22 1.48
N GLN A 207 23.28 -10.30 2.02
CA GLN A 207 23.99 -11.34 1.27
C GLN A 207 23.09 -12.13 0.32
N GLY A 208 21.79 -12.23 0.60
CA GLY A 208 20.92 -13.08 -0.21
C GLY A 208 19.51 -13.28 0.33
N PHE A 209 18.76 -14.07 -0.42
CA PHE A 209 17.47 -14.61 0.01
C PHE A 209 17.61 -16.07 0.45
N GLU A 210 17.16 -16.37 1.66
CA GLU A 210 17.05 -17.74 2.19
C GLU A 210 15.83 -18.46 1.61
N ALA A 211 14.77 -17.71 1.34
CA ALA A 211 13.60 -18.19 0.63
C ALA A 211 13.15 -17.12 -0.36
N LEU A 212 12.77 -17.54 -1.55
CA LEU A 212 12.14 -16.68 -2.54
C LEU A 212 11.09 -17.49 -3.28
N GLU A 213 9.83 -17.22 -2.98
CA GLU A 213 8.67 -17.89 -3.54
C GLU A 213 7.90 -16.92 -4.43
N VAL A 214 7.42 -17.43 -5.57
CA VAL A 214 6.63 -16.65 -6.52
C VAL A 214 5.28 -17.32 -6.65
N VAL A 215 4.23 -16.58 -6.29
CA VAL A 215 2.84 -17.02 -6.37
C VAL A 215 2.24 -16.43 -7.63
N LYS A 216 1.80 -17.28 -8.55
CA LYS A 216 1.18 -16.85 -9.82
C LYS A 216 -0.22 -17.39 -9.92
N SER A 217 -1.17 -16.52 -10.24
CA SER A 217 -2.55 -16.87 -10.49
C SER A 217 -3.07 -16.19 -11.76
N GLN A 218 -4.16 -16.72 -12.31
CA GLN A 218 -4.81 -16.11 -13.47
C GLN A 218 -5.74 -14.99 -13.03
N VAL A 219 -5.21 -13.78 -12.80
CA VAL A 219 -6.04 -12.59 -12.61
C VAL A 219 -6.18 -11.85 -13.94
N MET A 220 -7.41 -11.69 -14.44
CA MET A 220 -7.62 -10.94 -15.68
C MET A 220 -7.14 -9.48 -15.57
N GLY A 221 -6.48 -8.98 -16.61
CA GLY A 221 -5.98 -7.59 -16.67
C GLY A 221 -7.11 -6.55 -16.64
N ARG A 222 -6.81 -5.29 -16.27
CA ARG A 222 -7.79 -4.19 -16.38
C ARG A 222 -8.06 -3.90 -17.86
N HIS A 223 -9.29 -4.11 -18.32
CA HIS A 223 -9.75 -3.57 -19.60
C HIS A 223 -10.46 -2.24 -19.39
N SER A 224 -9.92 -1.17 -19.98
CA SER A 224 -10.42 0.22 -19.87
C SER A 224 -11.53 0.56 -20.86
N LYS A 225 -12.01 -0.40 -21.67
CA LYS A 225 -13.08 -0.16 -22.65
C LYS A 225 -14.43 -0.24 -21.94
N GLY A 226 -15.01 0.92 -21.66
CA GLY A 226 -16.28 1.04 -20.95
C GLY A 226 -17.44 0.35 -21.66
N GLY A 227 -18.29 -0.35 -20.90
CA GLY A 227 -19.43 -1.06 -21.46
C GLY A 227 -20.30 -1.76 -20.42
N TRP A 228 -21.49 -2.20 -20.83
CA TRP A 228 -22.49 -2.86 -19.97
C TRP A 228 -21.97 -4.16 -19.33
N SER A 229 -20.94 -4.79 -19.91
CA SER A 229 -20.22 -5.96 -19.39
C SER A 229 -19.13 -5.65 -18.36
N GLN A 230 -18.78 -4.37 -18.17
CA GLN A 230 -17.69 -3.95 -17.29
C GLN A 230 -17.95 -4.30 -15.82
N ARG A 231 -19.19 -4.17 -15.35
CA ARG A 231 -19.58 -4.52 -13.97
C ARG A 231 -19.43 -6.00 -13.64
N ARG A 232 -19.67 -6.89 -14.61
CA ARG A 232 -19.49 -8.34 -14.42
C ARG A 232 -18.00 -8.68 -14.38
N PHE A 233 -17.21 -8.03 -15.23
CA PHE A 233 -15.77 -8.21 -15.31
C PHE A 233 -15.06 -7.71 -14.04
N GLU A 234 -15.47 -6.57 -13.50
CA GLU A 234 -14.92 -6.05 -12.24
C GLU A 234 -15.18 -6.99 -11.06
N ARG A 235 -16.37 -7.60 -10.97
CA ARG A 235 -16.69 -8.60 -9.93
C ARG A 235 -15.87 -9.88 -10.05
N LEU A 236 -15.77 -10.44 -11.27
CA LEU A 236 -14.94 -11.62 -11.53
C LEU A 236 -13.48 -11.35 -11.15
N ARG A 237 -12.96 -10.18 -11.52
CA ARG A 237 -11.60 -9.78 -11.18
C ARG A 237 -11.39 -9.58 -9.69
N GLU A 238 -12.38 -9.09 -8.95
CA GLU A 238 -12.31 -9.00 -7.49
C GLU A 238 -12.25 -10.36 -6.82
N GLU A 239 -13.01 -11.32 -7.35
CA GLU A 239 -12.97 -12.71 -6.91
C GLU A 239 -11.60 -13.32 -7.21
N ASP A 240 -11.06 -13.12 -8.42
CA ASP A 240 -9.72 -13.55 -8.80
C ASP A 240 -8.64 -12.96 -7.88
N VAL A 241 -8.75 -11.68 -7.53
CA VAL A 241 -7.81 -11.03 -6.59
C VAL A 241 -7.90 -11.63 -5.18
N LYS A 242 -9.10 -11.97 -4.70
CA LYS A 242 -9.29 -12.64 -3.40
C LYS A 242 -8.72 -14.06 -3.41
N ASN A 243 -8.90 -14.77 -4.53
CA ASN A 243 -8.33 -16.11 -4.71
C ASN A 243 -6.80 -16.03 -4.71
N HIS A 244 -6.22 -15.07 -5.46
CA HIS A 244 -4.78 -14.81 -5.43
C HIS A 244 -4.28 -14.45 -4.03
N ALA A 245 -4.99 -13.62 -3.28
CA ALA A 245 -4.63 -13.30 -1.90
C ALA A 245 -4.61 -14.56 -1.03
N SER A 246 -5.56 -15.46 -1.21
CA SER A 246 -5.63 -16.73 -0.48
C SER A 246 -4.44 -17.63 -0.83
N GLU A 247 -4.08 -17.75 -2.11
CA GLU A 247 -2.89 -18.48 -2.55
C GLU A 247 -1.60 -17.90 -1.95
N VAL A 248 -1.49 -16.57 -1.91
CA VAL A 248 -0.36 -15.89 -1.26
C VAL A 248 -0.30 -16.21 0.23
N LEU A 249 -1.43 -16.23 0.92
CA LEU A 249 -1.49 -16.58 2.34
C LEU A 249 -1.10 -18.03 2.60
N GLU A 250 -1.56 -18.97 1.77
CA GLU A 250 -1.16 -20.37 1.87
C GLU A 250 0.35 -20.56 1.68
N ALA A 251 0.97 -19.83 0.75
CA ALA A 251 2.43 -19.83 0.55
C ALA A 251 3.18 -19.10 1.68
N LEU A 252 2.60 -18.03 2.23
CA LEU A 252 3.23 -17.23 3.29
C LEU A 252 3.29 -17.97 4.63
N ARG A 253 2.27 -18.77 4.97
CA ARG A 253 2.19 -19.50 6.24
C ARG A 253 3.41 -20.37 6.54
N PRO A 254 3.88 -21.29 5.66
CA PRO A 254 5.07 -22.09 5.94
C PRO A 254 6.34 -21.24 6.07
N VAL A 255 6.46 -20.17 5.28
CA VAL A 255 7.57 -19.22 5.37
C VAL A 255 7.59 -18.54 6.74
N LEU A 256 6.45 -18.03 7.21
CA LEU A 256 6.33 -17.42 8.54
C LEU A 256 6.59 -18.45 9.64
N GLN A 257 6.02 -19.65 9.57
CA GLN A 257 6.26 -20.70 10.57
C GLN A 257 7.75 -21.00 10.74
N ARG A 258 8.51 -20.99 9.64
CA ARG A 258 9.94 -21.28 9.63
C ARG A 258 10.82 -20.10 10.07
N TYR A 259 10.55 -18.90 9.57
CA TYR A 259 11.48 -17.77 9.69
C TYR A 259 11.06 -16.69 10.67
N ARG A 260 9.80 -16.66 11.13
CA ARG A 260 9.27 -15.59 11.99
C ARG A 260 10.12 -15.25 13.22
N PRO A 261 10.72 -16.20 13.96
CA PRO A 261 11.55 -15.86 15.13
C PRO A 261 12.81 -15.04 14.78
N LEU A 262 13.26 -15.10 13.52
CA LEU A 262 14.46 -14.42 13.04
C LEU A 262 14.14 -13.03 12.46
N LEU A 263 12.94 -12.87 11.91
CA LEU A 263 12.52 -11.68 11.19
C LEU A 263 12.31 -10.49 12.12
N ARG A 264 12.84 -9.32 11.75
CA ARG A 264 12.66 -8.08 12.52
C ARG A 264 11.51 -7.22 12.01
N LEU A 265 11.27 -7.24 10.70
CA LEU A 265 10.22 -6.45 10.04
C LEU A 265 9.81 -7.09 8.72
N ALA A 266 8.70 -6.61 8.17
CA ALA A 266 8.25 -6.92 6.83
C ALA A 266 8.26 -5.68 5.94
N VAL A 267 8.93 -5.75 4.80
CA VAL A 267 8.87 -4.73 3.74
C VAL A 267 7.78 -5.13 2.77
N VAL A 268 6.73 -4.30 2.67
CA VAL A 268 5.53 -4.63 1.89
C VAL A 268 5.34 -3.61 0.76
N SER A 269 5.10 -4.12 -0.43
CA SER A 269 4.81 -3.36 -1.64
C SER A 269 3.68 -4.00 -2.43
N GLY A 270 3.02 -3.23 -3.29
CA GLY A 270 2.03 -3.76 -4.25
C GLY A 270 0.64 -3.13 -4.18
N ASP A 271 -0.38 -3.89 -4.58
CA ASP A 271 -1.77 -3.42 -4.62
C ASP A 271 -2.36 -3.33 -3.19
N SER A 272 -2.89 -2.17 -2.83
CA SER A 272 -3.45 -1.87 -1.51
C SER A 272 -4.48 -2.89 -1.02
N ILE A 273 -5.26 -3.50 -1.93
CA ILE A 273 -6.26 -4.49 -1.58
C ILE A 273 -5.58 -5.79 -1.14
N LEU A 274 -4.59 -6.25 -1.90
CA LEU A 274 -3.81 -7.44 -1.55
C LEU A 274 -3.01 -7.22 -0.27
N VAL A 275 -2.38 -6.06 -0.14
CA VAL A 275 -1.63 -5.69 1.06
C VAL A 275 -2.54 -5.73 2.28
N GLY A 276 -3.71 -5.09 2.23
CA GLY A 276 -4.66 -5.11 3.35
C GLY A 276 -5.23 -6.49 3.69
N MET A 277 -5.22 -7.45 2.76
CA MET A 277 -5.62 -8.84 3.02
C MET A 277 -4.50 -9.67 3.65
N VAL A 278 -3.25 -9.41 3.29
CA VAL A 278 -2.08 -10.20 3.72
C VAL A 278 -1.46 -9.67 5.01
N GLU A 279 -1.44 -8.35 5.20
CA GLU A 279 -0.87 -7.64 6.35
C GLU A 279 -1.29 -8.20 7.73
N PRO A 280 -2.57 -8.54 7.97
CA PRO A 280 -3.01 -9.12 9.26
C PRO A 280 -2.31 -10.43 9.63
N GLU A 281 -1.89 -11.23 8.66
CA GLU A 281 -1.24 -12.53 8.88
C GLU A 281 0.27 -12.40 9.17
N VAL A 282 0.90 -11.33 8.71
CA VAL A 282 2.35 -11.10 8.84
C VAL A 282 2.77 -10.96 10.30
N GLN A 283 1.99 -10.21 11.09
CA GLN A 283 2.21 -9.98 12.54
C GLN A 283 3.67 -9.56 12.87
N LEU A 284 4.27 -8.73 12.03
CA LEU A 284 5.56 -8.07 12.20
C LEU A 284 5.37 -6.56 11.99
N PRO A 285 6.30 -5.70 12.46
CA PRO A 285 6.32 -4.30 12.04
C PRO A 285 6.40 -4.20 10.51
N ILE A 286 5.52 -3.40 9.90
CA ILE A 286 5.44 -3.25 8.45
C ILE A 286 6.09 -1.95 8.02
N LEU A 287 7.02 -2.06 7.09
CA LEU A 287 7.59 -0.95 6.34
C LEU A 287 7.00 -0.98 4.92
N GLN A 288 6.09 -0.06 4.64
CA GLN A 288 5.54 0.07 3.29
C GLN A 288 6.53 0.80 2.39
N ARG A 289 6.89 0.17 1.26
CA ARG A 289 7.78 0.74 0.24
C ARG A 289 7.20 0.53 -1.14
N ARG A 290 7.43 1.47 -2.05
CA ARG A 290 7.12 1.30 -3.45
C ARG A 290 8.31 0.64 -4.13
N MET A 291 8.18 -0.66 -4.35
CA MET A 291 9.17 -1.43 -5.07
C MET A 291 8.74 -1.55 -6.52
N GLU A 292 9.69 -1.49 -7.45
CA GLU A 292 9.35 -1.73 -8.85
C GLU A 292 8.84 -3.17 -9.01
N GLN A 293 8.01 -3.39 -10.01
CA GLN A 293 7.59 -4.74 -10.37
C GLN A 293 8.77 -5.44 -11.05
N HIS A 294 9.66 -5.98 -10.22
CA HIS A 294 10.86 -6.65 -10.67
C HIS A 294 10.52 -8.03 -11.23
N ASP A 295 11.23 -8.43 -12.29
CA ASP A 295 11.31 -9.84 -12.66
C ASP A 295 11.99 -10.58 -11.49
N TYR A 296 11.27 -11.52 -10.87
CA TYR A 296 11.77 -12.38 -9.77
C TYR A 296 13.09 -13.10 -10.09
N LYS A 297 13.48 -13.16 -11.36
CA LYS A 297 14.79 -13.66 -11.80
C LYS A 297 15.96 -12.74 -11.45
N LYS A 298 15.70 -11.45 -11.20
CA LYS A 298 16.70 -10.44 -10.90
C LYS A 298 16.89 -10.23 -9.40
N LYS A 299 17.28 -11.29 -8.70
CA LYS A 299 17.46 -11.29 -7.23
C LYS A 299 18.37 -10.17 -6.72
N ALA A 300 19.42 -9.84 -7.47
CA ALA A 300 20.36 -8.79 -7.08
C ALA A 300 19.71 -7.39 -7.08
N GLU A 301 18.89 -7.07 -8.08
CA GLU A 301 18.16 -5.80 -8.16
C GLU A 301 17.16 -5.69 -7.00
N MET A 302 16.46 -6.78 -6.66
CA MET A 302 15.55 -6.84 -5.51
C MET A 302 16.29 -6.60 -4.17
N LEU A 303 17.48 -7.18 -4.01
CA LEU A 303 18.29 -6.96 -2.81
C LEU A 303 18.82 -5.53 -2.73
N ASP A 304 19.26 -4.96 -3.86
CA ASP A 304 19.70 -3.56 -3.93
C ASP A 304 18.56 -2.59 -3.60
N GLU A 305 17.33 -2.87 -4.03
CA GLU A 305 16.17 -2.07 -3.67
C GLU A 305 15.82 -2.21 -2.17
N LEU A 306 15.91 -3.44 -1.64
CA LEU A 306 15.58 -3.77 -0.25
C LEU A 306 16.58 -3.20 0.76
N TYR A 307 17.88 -3.34 0.48
CA TYR A 307 18.99 -2.94 1.37
C TYR A 307 19.72 -1.67 0.92
N GLY A 308 19.25 -0.99 -0.12
CA GLY A 308 19.84 0.23 -0.64
C GLY A 308 19.75 1.41 0.32
N PHE A 309 20.76 2.27 0.32
CA PHE A 309 20.83 3.47 1.15
C PHE A 309 20.72 4.71 0.28
N LEU A 310 20.10 5.78 0.78
CA LEU A 310 20.28 7.10 0.19
C LEU A 310 21.52 7.74 0.81
N SER A 311 22.41 8.28 0.00
CA SER A 311 23.65 8.91 0.44
C SER A 311 23.76 10.36 0.01
N TYR A 312 24.31 11.19 0.88
CA TYR A 312 24.60 12.60 0.62
C TYR A 312 26.00 12.91 1.15
N ILE A 313 26.82 13.54 0.31
CA ILE A 313 28.12 14.07 0.70
C ILE A 313 27.98 15.59 0.78
N VAL A 314 28.23 16.15 1.96
CA VAL A 314 28.07 17.57 2.30
C VAL A 314 29.27 18.15 3.04
#